data_AF-A0A936IW20-F1
#
_entry.id   AF-A0A936IW20-F1
#
_cell.length_a   1.000
_cell.length_b   1.000
_cell.length_c   1.000
_cell.angle_alpha   90.00
_cell.angle_beta   90.00
_cell.angle_gamma   90.00
#
_symmetry.space_group_name_H-M   'P 1'
#
loop_
_entity.id
_entity.type
_entity.pdbx_description
1 polymer ?
#
loop_
_entity_poly.entity_id
_entity_poly.type
_entity_poly.pdbx_seq_one_letter_code
_entity_poly.pdbx_strand_id
1 'polypeptide(L)'
;MSDEELEAADVARIGDTLANRDEYQEADEWIGSVINQLETTRSYSVREFLHLMGRELAEIAHEDGIMTAAYKSRIPVFCPDIAGTELSVGIARAKFEKKLQLTFDTTQDTMEMMQIAQKTRNSGIITLGSINAQNMVNIGEVSSYITRTTARGLQICDLDHDRFRSAGNAYTIVRRHTPRSFRQTPSRSHDRLRPQVTHRSHCR
;
A
#
# COMPACT_ATOMS: atom_id res chain seq x y z
N MET A 1 -28.45 -11.62 12.77
CA MET A 1 -28.17 -12.84 11.97
C MET A 1 -27.13 -13.63 12.71
N SER A 2 -27.41 -14.90 12.98
CA SER A 2 -26.39 -15.84 13.45
C SER A 2 -25.42 -16.16 12.31
N ASP A 3 -24.26 -16.71 12.62
CA ASP A 3 -23.28 -17.10 11.59
C ASP A 3 -23.82 -18.27 10.74
N GLU A 4 -24.64 -19.13 11.31
CA GLU A 4 -25.32 -20.24 10.62
C GLU A 4 -26.30 -19.73 9.53
N GLU A 5 -27.04 -18.66 9.82
CA GLU A 5 -27.94 -18.03 8.85
C GLU A 5 -27.16 -17.36 7.71
N LEU A 6 -25.98 -16.81 8.01
CA LEU A 6 -25.11 -16.19 7.00
C LEU A 6 -24.45 -17.23 6.10
N GLU A 7 -24.00 -18.35 6.66
CA GLU A 7 -23.44 -19.46 5.89
C GLU A 7 -24.49 -20.07 4.95
N ALA A 8 -25.73 -20.24 5.43
CA ALA A 8 -26.83 -20.71 4.59
C ALA A 8 -27.19 -19.74 3.45
N ALA A 9 -26.90 -18.45 3.61
CA ALA A 9 -27.11 -17.41 2.60
C ALA A 9 -25.86 -17.12 1.75
N ASP A 10 -24.77 -17.87 1.95
CA ASP A 10 -23.45 -17.66 1.34
C ASP A 10 -22.86 -16.26 1.51
N VAL A 11 -23.08 -15.67 2.69
CA VAL A 11 -22.57 -14.36 3.08
C VAL A 11 -21.43 -14.52 4.10
N ALA A 12 -20.31 -13.87 3.84
CA ALA A 12 -19.20 -13.73 4.77
C ALA A 12 -19.36 -12.47 5.64
N ARG A 13 -18.97 -12.56 6.92
CA ARG A 13 -18.92 -11.40 7.81
C ARG A 13 -17.48 -11.00 8.08
N ILE A 14 -17.14 -9.74 7.85
CA ILE A 14 -15.84 -9.15 8.18
C ILE A 14 -16.08 -7.98 9.15
N GLY A 15 -15.93 -8.26 10.45
CA GLY A 15 -16.30 -7.31 11.50
C GLY A 15 -17.80 -6.97 11.44
N ASP A 16 -18.12 -5.70 11.22
CA ASP A 16 -19.50 -5.21 11.09
C ASP A 16 -20.00 -5.20 9.63
N THR A 17 -19.20 -5.68 8.68
CA THR A 17 -19.54 -5.69 7.25
C THR A 17 -19.97 -7.09 6.81
N LEU A 18 -21.06 -7.16 6.04
CA LEU A 18 -21.52 -8.37 5.36
C LEU A 18 -21.07 -8.31 3.89
N ALA A 19 -20.58 -9.43 3.38
CA ALA A 19 -19.92 -9.52 2.09
C ALA A 19 -20.38 -10.80 1.37
N ASN A 20 -20.86 -10.68 0.13
CA ASN A 20 -21.38 -11.82 -0.63
C ASN A 20 -20.22 -12.68 -1.16
N ARG A 21 -20.18 -13.99 -0.88
CA ARG A 21 -19.08 -14.84 -1.33
C ARG A 21 -19.00 -15.00 -2.85
N ASP A 22 -20.13 -14.94 -3.56
CA ASP A 22 -20.15 -15.02 -5.03
C ASP A 22 -19.35 -13.85 -5.64
N GLU A 23 -19.51 -12.64 -5.09
CA GLU A 23 -18.78 -11.45 -5.55
C GLU A 23 -17.26 -11.58 -5.33
N TYR A 24 -16.84 -12.24 -4.25
CA TYR A 24 -15.41 -12.53 -4.02
C TYR A 24 -14.88 -13.56 -5.00
N GLN A 25 -15.66 -14.58 -5.32
CA GLN A 25 -15.26 -15.58 -6.32
C GLN A 25 -15.12 -14.94 -7.70
N GLU A 26 -16.05 -14.07 -8.10
CA GLU A 26 -15.95 -13.28 -9.34
C GLU A 26 -14.68 -12.40 -9.36
N ALA A 27 -14.35 -11.77 -8.23
CA ALA A 27 -13.12 -10.98 -8.10
C ALA A 27 -11.86 -11.86 -8.25
N ASP A 28 -11.84 -13.06 -7.67
CA ASP A 28 -10.75 -14.02 -7.81
C ASP A 28 -10.59 -14.51 -9.26
N GLU A 29 -11.70 -14.75 -9.98
CA GLU A 29 -11.69 -15.07 -11.42
C GLU A 29 -11.09 -13.94 -12.24
N TRP A 30 -11.51 -12.72 -11.94
CA TRP A 30 -11.01 -11.54 -12.61
C TRP A 30 -9.50 -11.37 -12.36
N ILE A 31 -9.02 -11.52 -11.13
CA ILE A 31 -7.57 -11.50 -10.82
C ILE A 31 -6.84 -12.57 -11.65
N GLY A 32 -7.39 -13.78 -11.72
CA GLY A 32 -6.85 -14.83 -12.57
C GLY A 32 -6.78 -14.44 -14.04
N SER A 33 -7.80 -13.74 -14.56
CA SER A 33 -7.82 -13.22 -15.94
C SER A 33 -6.70 -12.21 -16.20
N VAL A 34 -6.37 -11.36 -15.22
CA VAL A 34 -5.26 -10.40 -15.32
C VAL A 34 -3.92 -11.14 -15.31
N ILE A 35 -3.74 -12.09 -14.39
CA ILE A 35 -2.51 -12.90 -14.29
C ILE A 35 -2.23 -13.67 -15.58
N ASN A 36 -3.28 -14.14 -16.25
CA ASN A 36 -3.16 -14.86 -17.52
C ASN A 36 -2.59 -14.02 -18.67
N GLN A 37 -2.67 -12.69 -18.57
CA GLN A 37 -2.11 -11.77 -19.56
C GLN A 37 -0.65 -11.41 -19.25
N LEU A 38 -0.13 -11.80 -18.08
CA LEU A 38 1.23 -11.51 -17.66
C LEU A 38 2.23 -12.50 -18.26
N GLU A 39 3.41 -12.01 -18.61
CA GLU A 39 4.54 -12.85 -19.01
C GLU A 39 5.12 -13.58 -17.80
N THR A 40 5.08 -14.91 -17.78
CA THR A 40 5.58 -15.72 -16.63
C THR A 40 7.08 -15.99 -16.65
N THR A 41 7.82 -15.44 -17.62
CA THR A 41 9.27 -15.65 -17.76
C THR A 41 10.09 -14.75 -16.85
N ARG A 42 9.47 -13.70 -16.29
CA ARG A 42 10.12 -12.73 -15.39
C ARG A 42 9.38 -12.63 -14.06
N SER A 43 10.12 -12.22 -13.03
CA SER A 43 9.54 -11.83 -11.75
C SER A 43 8.91 -10.43 -11.85
N TYR A 44 7.84 -10.20 -11.10
CA TYR A 44 7.19 -8.90 -10.97
C TYR A 44 7.40 -8.35 -9.56
N SER A 45 7.58 -7.05 -9.42
CA SER A 45 7.42 -6.44 -8.09
C SER A 45 5.93 -6.37 -7.73
N VAL A 46 5.60 -6.34 -6.45
CA VAL A 46 4.18 -6.24 -6.03
C VAL A 46 3.61 -4.91 -6.50
N ARG A 47 4.40 -3.82 -6.45
CA ARG A 47 3.98 -2.53 -6.99
C ARG A 47 3.68 -2.60 -8.50
N GLU A 48 4.49 -3.31 -9.28
CA GLU A 48 4.25 -3.47 -10.72
C GLU A 48 2.94 -4.22 -10.97
N PHE A 49 2.71 -5.31 -10.25
CA PHE A 49 1.47 -6.08 -10.34
C PHE A 49 0.23 -5.26 -9.98
N LEU A 50 0.27 -4.52 -8.86
CA LEU A 50 -0.81 -3.63 -8.45
C LEU A 50 -1.07 -2.51 -9.48
N HIS A 51 -0.01 -2.00 -10.12
CA HIS A 51 -0.15 -1.00 -11.18
C HIS A 51 -0.85 -1.56 -12.42
N LEU A 52 -0.53 -2.80 -12.82
CA LEU A 52 -1.18 -3.47 -13.95
C LEU A 52 -2.66 -3.76 -13.65
N MET A 53 -2.97 -4.27 -12.45
CA MET A 53 -4.37 -4.43 -12.03
C MET A 53 -5.12 -3.09 -12.04
N GLY A 54 -4.49 -2.00 -11.57
CA GLY A 54 -5.06 -0.66 -11.61
C GLY A 54 -5.31 -0.14 -13.02
N ARG A 55 -4.49 -0.54 -14.00
CA ARG A 55 -4.71 -0.26 -15.43
C ARG A 55 -5.97 -0.95 -15.93
N GLU A 56 -6.05 -2.27 -15.74
CA GLU A 56 -7.19 -3.07 -16.20
C GLU A 56 -8.49 -2.58 -15.57
N LEU A 57 -8.49 -2.30 -14.26
CA LEU A 57 -9.64 -1.72 -13.56
C LEU A 57 -10.02 -0.35 -14.09
N ALA A 58 -9.07 0.49 -14.51
CA ALA A 58 -9.39 1.81 -15.03
C ALA A 58 -10.14 1.77 -16.38
N GLU A 59 -10.09 0.64 -17.10
CA GLU A 59 -10.80 0.43 -18.35
C GLU A 59 -12.21 -0.13 -18.15
N ILE A 60 -12.40 -0.98 -17.12
CA ILE A 60 -13.67 -1.70 -16.91
C ILE A 60 -14.53 -1.15 -15.76
N ALA A 61 -13.95 -0.46 -14.77
CA ALA A 61 -14.67 -0.04 -13.59
C ALA A 61 -15.61 1.14 -13.87
N HIS A 62 -16.81 1.08 -13.34
CA HIS A 62 -17.80 2.16 -13.44
C HIS A 62 -17.45 3.36 -12.55
N GLU A 63 -16.76 3.13 -11.44
CA GLU A 63 -16.40 4.14 -10.44
C GLU A 63 -14.92 4.10 -10.11
N ASP A 64 -14.39 5.23 -9.62
CA ASP A 64 -13.00 5.34 -9.24
C ASP A 64 -12.75 4.81 -7.82
N GLY A 65 -12.05 3.67 -7.75
CA GLY A 65 -11.49 3.11 -6.53
C GLY A 65 -10.05 3.58 -6.25
N ILE A 66 -9.46 3.08 -5.17
CA ILE A 66 -8.08 3.44 -4.78
C ILE A 66 -7.08 3.07 -5.89
N MET A 67 -7.20 1.87 -6.45
CA MET A 67 -6.27 1.38 -7.48
C MET A 67 -6.41 2.13 -8.80
N THR A 68 -7.63 2.42 -9.26
CA THR A 68 -7.85 3.17 -10.51
C THR A 68 -7.40 4.62 -10.36
N ALA A 69 -7.71 5.27 -9.24
CA ALA A 69 -7.25 6.63 -8.95
C ALA A 69 -5.72 6.71 -8.85
N ALA A 70 -5.09 5.73 -8.20
CA ALA A 70 -3.64 5.64 -8.11
C ALA A 70 -2.98 5.44 -9.49
N TYR A 71 -3.54 4.54 -10.32
CA TYR A 71 -3.09 4.35 -11.69
C TYR A 71 -3.19 5.63 -12.53
N LYS A 72 -4.37 6.27 -12.56
CA LYS A 72 -4.62 7.54 -13.28
C LYS A 72 -3.68 8.67 -12.81
N SER A 73 -3.38 8.71 -11.52
CA SER A 73 -2.50 9.72 -10.91
C SER A 73 -1.01 9.38 -10.96
N ARG A 74 -0.64 8.21 -11.51
CA ARG A 74 0.75 7.67 -11.51
C ARG A 74 1.36 7.61 -10.11
N ILE A 75 0.54 7.23 -9.14
CA ILE A 75 0.94 7.06 -7.75
C ILE A 75 1.30 5.58 -7.54
N PRO A 76 2.51 5.26 -7.07
CA PRO A 76 2.88 3.88 -6.80
C PRO A 76 2.14 3.37 -5.56
N VAL A 77 1.58 2.17 -5.67
CA VAL A 77 0.91 1.46 -4.58
C VAL A 77 1.79 0.30 -4.17
N PHE A 78 2.13 0.22 -2.88
CA PHE A 78 2.92 -0.87 -2.33
C PHE A 78 2.07 -1.69 -1.36
N CYS A 79 2.33 -2.99 -1.30
CA CYS A 79 1.73 -3.92 -0.34
C CYS A 79 2.86 -4.76 0.28
N PRO A 80 3.09 -4.66 1.61
CA PRO A 80 4.21 -5.34 2.26
C PRO A 80 4.05 -6.85 2.34
N ASP A 81 2.81 -7.33 2.38
CA ASP A 81 2.50 -8.75 2.50
C ASP A 81 1.35 -9.13 1.57
N ILE A 82 1.70 -9.44 0.32
CA ILE A 82 0.72 -9.88 -0.68
C ILE A 82 0.11 -11.26 -0.31
N ALA A 83 0.86 -12.10 0.41
CA ALA A 83 0.43 -13.44 0.78
C ALA A 83 -0.61 -13.43 1.90
N GLY A 84 -0.53 -12.47 2.82
CA GLY A 84 -1.52 -12.24 3.88
C GLY A 84 -2.80 -11.53 3.43
N THR A 85 -2.98 -11.31 2.12
CA THR A 85 -4.16 -10.63 1.56
C THR A 85 -5.08 -11.59 0.81
N GLU A 86 -6.35 -11.21 0.67
CA GLU A 86 -7.36 -11.93 -0.10
C GLU A 86 -6.96 -12.05 -1.58
N LEU A 87 -6.13 -11.14 -2.12
CA LEU A 87 -5.56 -11.27 -3.47
C LEU A 87 -4.76 -12.57 -3.65
N SER A 88 -4.22 -13.12 -2.56
CA SER A 88 -3.49 -14.38 -2.60
C SER A 88 -4.37 -15.57 -3.02
N VAL A 89 -5.69 -15.51 -2.77
CA VAL A 89 -6.65 -16.55 -3.16
C VAL A 89 -6.81 -16.57 -4.67
N GLY A 90 -7.13 -15.42 -5.30
CA GLY A 90 -7.17 -15.30 -6.76
C GLY A 90 -5.84 -15.66 -7.44
N ILE A 91 -4.70 -15.28 -6.86
CA ILE A 91 -3.37 -15.69 -7.35
C ILE A 91 -3.19 -17.21 -7.25
N ALA A 92 -3.54 -17.82 -6.10
CA ALA A 92 -3.42 -19.25 -5.88
C ALA A 92 -4.31 -20.04 -6.83
N ARG A 93 -5.55 -19.59 -7.05
CA ARG A 93 -6.49 -20.16 -8.00
C ARG A 93 -5.92 -20.16 -9.41
N ALA A 94 -5.41 -19.02 -9.88
CA ALA A 94 -4.81 -18.91 -11.22
C ALA A 94 -3.60 -19.86 -11.40
N LYS A 95 -2.76 -19.99 -10.36
CA LYS A 95 -1.64 -20.93 -10.36
C LYS A 95 -2.11 -22.39 -10.36
N PHE A 96 -3.18 -22.71 -9.64
CA PHE A 96 -3.73 -24.06 -9.57
C PHE A 96 -4.35 -24.49 -10.91
N GLU A 97 -5.19 -23.65 -11.52
CA GLU A 97 -5.92 -23.98 -12.74
C GLU A 97 -5.01 -24.06 -13.98
N LYS A 98 -4.07 -23.11 -14.12
CA LYS A 98 -3.24 -22.99 -15.33
C LYS A 98 -1.78 -23.39 -15.14
N LYS A 99 -1.41 -23.87 -13.95
CA LYS A 99 -0.02 -24.27 -13.60
C LYS A 99 1.00 -23.16 -13.88
N LEU A 100 0.59 -21.90 -13.69
CA LEU A 100 1.43 -20.73 -13.96
C LEU A 100 2.55 -20.61 -12.92
N GLN A 101 3.73 -20.25 -13.40
CA GLN A 101 4.88 -19.92 -12.56
C GLN A 101 4.97 -18.40 -12.43
N LEU A 102 4.16 -17.83 -11.54
CA LEU A 102 4.25 -16.42 -11.16
C LEU A 102 5.12 -16.28 -9.89
N THR A 103 6.09 -15.39 -9.96
CA THR A 103 7.01 -15.05 -8.87
C THR A 103 7.00 -13.55 -8.61
N PHE A 104 6.92 -13.18 -7.34
CA PHE A 104 6.98 -11.79 -6.90
C PHE A 104 8.33 -11.48 -6.26
N ASP A 105 8.94 -10.37 -6.66
CA ASP A 105 10.15 -9.83 -6.05
C ASP A 105 9.81 -8.66 -5.13
N THR A 106 9.68 -8.97 -3.83
CA THR A 106 9.43 -7.97 -2.78
C THR A 106 10.68 -7.14 -2.45
N THR A 107 11.87 -7.61 -2.81
CA THR A 107 13.11 -6.86 -2.61
C THR A 107 13.20 -5.70 -3.59
N GLN A 108 12.66 -5.88 -4.81
CA GLN A 108 12.52 -4.81 -5.78
C GLN A 108 11.63 -3.68 -5.26
N ASP A 109 10.50 -3.99 -4.61
CA ASP A 109 9.64 -2.96 -4.00
C ASP A 109 10.40 -2.14 -2.93
N THR A 110 11.21 -2.82 -2.11
CA THR A 110 12.06 -2.16 -1.11
C THR A 110 13.07 -1.22 -1.77
N MET A 111 13.70 -1.65 -2.87
CA MET A 111 14.65 -0.80 -3.61
C MET A 111 13.97 0.42 -4.23
N GLU A 112 12.76 0.26 -4.77
CA GLU A 112 12.00 1.36 -5.36
C GLU A 112 11.54 2.37 -4.30
N MET A 113 11.06 1.90 -3.15
CA MET A 113 10.73 2.77 -2.02
C MET A 113 11.95 3.55 -1.53
N MET A 114 13.10 2.89 -1.39
CA MET A 114 14.36 3.55 -1.07
C MET A 114 14.68 4.66 -2.08
N GLN A 115 14.54 4.40 -3.39
CA GLN A 115 14.80 5.42 -4.41
C GLN A 115 13.84 6.61 -4.31
N ILE A 116 12.57 6.37 -3.98
CA ILE A 116 11.58 7.43 -3.75
C ILE A 116 11.98 8.27 -2.53
N ALA A 117 12.38 7.63 -1.43
CA ALA A 117 12.82 8.31 -0.22
C ALA A 117 14.06 9.19 -0.48
N GLN A 118 15.04 8.69 -1.24
CA GLN A 118 16.27 9.43 -1.56
C GLN A 118 16.05 10.63 -2.47
N LYS A 119 15.14 10.50 -3.46
CA LYS A 119 14.83 11.59 -4.41
C LYS A 119 13.96 12.68 -3.78
N THR A 120 13.34 12.39 -2.63
CA THR A 120 12.39 13.29 -1.98
C THR A 120 13.10 14.18 -0.96
N ARG A 121 12.94 15.51 -1.09
CA ARG A 121 13.57 16.48 -0.18
C ARG A 121 12.84 16.59 1.17
N ASN A 122 11.52 16.53 1.12
CA ASN A 122 10.61 16.64 2.26
C ASN A 122 9.52 15.58 2.07
N SER A 123 9.38 14.67 3.02
CA SER A 123 8.37 13.61 3.01
C SER A 123 7.51 13.68 4.27
N GLY A 124 6.25 13.28 4.12
CA GLY A 124 5.32 13.09 5.24
C GLY A 124 4.57 11.77 5.03
N ILE A 125 4.27 11.08 6.12
CA ILE A 125 3.46 9.87 6.14
C ILE A 125 2.16 10.18 6.83
N ILE A 126 1.07 9.78 6.21
CA ILE A 126 -0.25 9.72 6.83
C ILE A 126 -0.58 8.24 6.93
N THR A 127 -0.67 7.72 8.15
CA THR A 127 -1.08 6.32 8.36
C THR A 127 -2.50 6.28 8.88
N LEU A 128 -3.31 5.40 8.26
CA LEU A 128 -4.62 5.02 8.75
C LEU A 128 -4.53 3.59 9.31
N GLY A 129 -4.50 3.46 10.64
CA GLY A 129 -4.67 2.18 11.36
C GLY A 129 -3.56 1.11 11.25
N SER A 130 -2.75 1.08 10.18
CA SER A 130 -1.86 -0.05 9.90
C SER A 130 -0.40 0.13 10.30
N ILE A 131 0.07 -0.74 11.18
CA ILE A 131 1.47 -0.85 11.60
C ILE A 131 2.36 -1.38 10.45
N ASN A 132 1.82 -2.28 9.62
CA ASN A 132 2.58 -2.89 8.52
C ASN A 132 2.96 -1.84 7.45
N ALA A 133 2.04 -0.91 7.15
CA ALA A 133 2.28 0.20 6.25
C ALA A 133 3.39 1.13 6.75
N GLN A 134 3.41 1.45 8.06
CA GLN A 134 4.47 2.26 8.68
C GLN A 134 5.81 1.55 8.62
N ASN A 135 5.83 0.28 8.99
CA ASN A 135 7.05 -0.54 9.00
C ASN A 135 7.67 -0.61 7.61
N MET A 136 6.86 -0.77 6.57
CA MET A 136 7.33 -0.81 5.20
C MET A 136 8.06 0.49 4.77
N VAL A 137 7.54 1.66 5.15
CA VAL A 137 8.22 2.93 4.84
C VAL A 137 9.51 3.09 5.65
N ASN A 138 9.50 2.70 6.93
CA ASN A 138 10.70 2.71 7.78
C ASN A 138 11.79 1.80 7.22
N ILE A 139 11.44 0.61 6.72
CA ILE A 139 12.38 -0.31 6.07
C ILE A 139 12.97 0.34 4.81
N GLY A 140 12.15 0.99 3.98
CA GLY A 140 12.63 1.73 2.81
C GLY A 140 13.60 2.86 3.16
N GLU A 141 13.42 3.53 4.31
CA GLU A 141 14.36 4.51 4.84
C GLU A 141 15.67 3.86 5.30
N VAL A 142 15.59 2.78 6.08
CA VAL A 142 16.77 2.03 6.53
C VAL A 142 17.60 1.57 5.33
N SER A 143 16.96 1.07 4.27
CA SER A 143 17.63 0.65 3.04
C SER A 143 18.46 1.75 2.36
N SER A 144 18.30 3.04 2.71
CA SER A 144 19.12 4.12 2.16
C SER A 144 20.62 3.98 2.45
N TYR A 145 21.02 3.13 3.42
CA TYR A 145 22.42 2.81 3.65
C TYR A 145 23.10 2.22 2.40
N ILE A 146 22.35 1.53 1.52
CA ILE A 146 22.86 0.85 0.34
C ILE A 146 23.54 1.84 -0.62
N THR A 147 22.96 3.03 -0.81
CA THR A 147 23.50 4.06 -1.70
C THR A 147 24.31 5.13 -0.96
N ARG A 148 24.58 4.93 0.34
CA ARG A 148 25.27 5.88 1.24
C ARG A 148 24.65 7.28 1.25
N THR A 149 23.37 7.38 0.92
CA THR A 149 22.63 8.65 0.92
C THR A 149 21.78 8.72 2.18
N THR A 150 21.90 9.82 2.92
CA THR A 150 21.06 10.05 4.11
C THR A 150 19.66 10.42 3.66
N ALA A 151 18.67 9.58 3.97
CA ALA A 151 17.27 9.98 3.87
C ALA A 151 17.05 11.19 4.82
N ARG A 152 16.24 12.15 4.37
CA ARG A 152 16.00 13.40 5.12
C ARG A 152 14.62 13.33 5.79
N GLY A 153 14.57 13.87 7.00
CA GLY A 153 13.55 13.61 8.03
C GLY A 153 12.10 13.42 7.55
N LEU A 154 11.50 12.39 8.11
CA LEU A 154 10.14 11.92 7.88
C LEU A 154 9.21 12.40 8.99
N GLN A 155 8.15 13.13 8.64
CA GLN A 155 7.09 13.43 9.60
C GLN A 155 5.99 12.37 9.52
N ILE A 156 5.73 11.70 10.64
CA ILE A 156 4.65 10.71 10.76
C ILE A 156 3.46 11.38 11.43
N CYS A 157 2.32 11.37 10.72
CA CYS A 157 1.03 11.74 11.26
C CYS A 157 0.18 10.47 11.39
N ASP A 158 0.00 10.04 12.63
CA ASP A 158 -0.91 8.95 12.96
C ASP A 158 -2.29 9.53 13.24
N LEU A 159 -3.28 9.09 12.47
CA LEU A 159 -4.69 9.37 12.75
C LEU A 159 -5.22 8.19 13.60
N ASP A 160 -5.81 8.51 14.75
CA ASP A 160 -6.05 7.62 15.89
C ASP A 160 -6.41 6.15 15.57
N HIS A 161 -5.73 5.27 16.30
CA HIS A 161 -5.79 3.81 16.21
C HIS A 161 -7.15 3.21 16.65
N ASP A 162 -7.96 3.96 17.41
CA ASP A 162 -9.15 3.45 18.10
C ASP A 162 -10.44 3.40 17.26
N ARG A 163 -10.44 3.88 16.00
CA ARG A 163 -11.65 3.86 15.13
C ARG A 163 -11.57 2.99 13.89
N PHE A 164 -10.40 2.47 13.52
CA PHE A 164 -10.19 1.71 12.28
C PHE A 164 -9.65 0.31 12.56
N ARG A 165 -10.43 -0.52 13.25
CA ARG A 165 -10.14 -1.96 13.43
C ARG A 165 -10.64 -2.84 12.26
N SER A 166 -11.43 -2.30 11.34
CA SER A 166 -12.14 -3.08 10.31
C SER A 166 -11.66 -2.89 8.86
N ALA A 167 -10.61 -2.11 8.61
CA ALA A 167 -10.09 -1.96 7.25
C ALA A 167 -8.98 -2.98 6.99
N GLY A 168 -9.28 -3.98 6.16
CA GLY A 168 -8.33 -4.97 5.66
C GLY A 168 -7.08 -4.33 5.04
N ASN A 169 -6.01 -5.12 5.06
CA ASN A 169 -4.66 -4.89 4.52
C ASN A 169 -4.40 -3.52 3.87
N ALA A 170 -3.68 -2.67 4.62
CA ALA A 170 -3.40 -1.30 4.22
C ALA A 170 -2.36 -1.22 3.08
N TYR A 171 -2.73 -0.50 2.03
CA TYR A 171 -1.84 -0.07 0.97
C TYR A 171 -1.15 1.23 1.37
N THR A 172 0.16 1.33 1.17
CA THR A 172 0.88 2.59 1.41
C THR A 172 0.88 3.41 0.13
N ILE A 173 0.23 4.57 0.18
CA ILE A 173 0.28 5.59 -0.87
C ILE A 173 1.36 6.61 -0.52
N VAL A 174 2.43 6.64 -1.31
CA VAL A 174 3.48 7.66 -1.16
C VAL A 174 3.23 8.80 -2.14
N ARG A 175 2.73 9.94 -1.63
CA ARG A 175 2.53 11.15 -2.44
C ARG A 175 3.68 12.13 -2.25
N ARG A 176 4.27 12.58 -3.35
CA ARG A 176 5.22 13.70 -3.36
C ARG A 176 4.50 14.98 -2.94
N HIS A 177 4.96 15.63 -1.88
CA HIS A 177 4.54 16.99 -1.54
C HIS A 177 5.59 17.98 -2.02
N THR A 178 5.33 18.69 -3.13
CA THR A 178 6.06 19.91 -3.46
C THR A 178 5.52 21.04 -2.59
N PRO A 179 6.30 21.62 -1.66
CA PRO A 179 5.78 22.66 -0.78
C PRO A 179 5.49 23.92 -1.61
N ARG A 180 4.22 24.30 -1.73
CA ARG A 180 3.85 25.72 -1.91
C ARG A 180 3.99 26.38 -0.54
N SER A 181 4.71 27.49 -0.51
CA SER A 181 5.17 28.23 0.66
C SER A 181 4.12 28.38 1.77
N PHE A 182 4.25 27.62 2.84
CA PHE A 182 3.67 27.98 4.13
C PHE A 182 4.65 28.97 4.79
N ARG A 183 4.30 30.26 4.79
CA ARG A 183 5.07 31.28 5.53
C ARG A 183 4.93 31.01 7.02
N GLN A 184 5.96 30.45 7.65
CA GLN A 184 6.16 30.56 9.09
C GLN A 184 6.86 31.89 9.37
N THR A 185 6.24 32.74 10.18
CA THR A 185 6.85 33.94 10.75
C THR A 185 7.98 33.55 11.72
N PRO A 186 9.16 34.21 11.68
CA PRO A 186 10.29 33.79 12.48
C PRO A 186 10.25 34.38 13.89
N SER A 187 10.35 33.55 14.93
CA SER A 187 10.76 33.98 16.27
C SER A 187 12.21 33.56 16.52
N ARG A 188 13.07 34.54 16.78
CA ARG A 188 14.50 34.41 17.12
C ARG A 188 14.68 33.71 18.48
N SER A 189 15.60 32.75 18.59
CA SER A 189 16.87 32.91 19.34
C SER A 189 17.65 31.58 19.52
N HIS A 190 18.96 31.71 19.30
CA HIS A 190 20.14 30.98 19.79
C HIS A 190 20.38 29.45 19.60
N ASP A 191 21.51 29.20 18.94
CA ASP A 191 22.44 28.06 18.98
C ASP A 191 22.37 27.14 20.21
N ARG A 192 22.30 25.83 19.95
CA ARG A 192 23.35 24.84 20.28
C ARG A 192 22.96 23.45 19.78
N LEU A 193 23.95 22.75 19.21
CA LEU A 193 23.97 21.33 18.83
C LEU A 193 23.12 20.45 19.77
N ARG A 194 22.12 19.74 19.23
CA ARG A 194 21.42 18.62 19.88
C ARG A 194 21.07 17.52 18.86
N PRO A 195 20.93 16.27 19.31
CA PRO A 195 20.81 15.08 18.47
C PRO A 195 19.49 15.12 17.67
N GLN A 196 19.42 14.37 16.56
CA GLN A 196 18.18 14.21 15.81
C GLN A 196 17.09 13.59 16.71
N VAL A 197 16.25 14.44 17.27
CA VAL A 197 15.02 14.06 17.94
C VAL A 197 13.99 13.81 16.85
N THR A 198 13.54 12.56 16.74
CA THR A 198 12.32 12.20 16.01
C THR A 198 11.16 12.97 16.64
N HIS A 199 10.79 14.10 16.04
CA HIS A 199 9.65 14.87 16.49
C HIS A 199 8.36 14.11 16.14
N ARG A 200 7.80 13.38 17.11
CA ARG A 200 6.38 13.01 17.09
C ARG A 200 5.56 14.27 17.33
N SER A 201 5.03 14.85 16.26
CA SER A 201 4.00 15.88 16.35
C SER A 201 2.63 15.22 16.32
N HIS A 202 1.87 15.31 17.42
CA HIS A 202 0.44 15.00 17.38
C HIS A 202 -0.26 16.06 16.51
N CYS A 203 -0.84 15.62 15.39
CA CYS A 203 -1.82 16.42 14.66
C CYS A 203 -3.12 16.40 15.47
N ARG A 204 -3.48 17.57 16.00
CA ARG A 204 -4.84 17.84 16.49
C ARG A 204 -5.76 18.19 15.32
#